data_AF-A0AB35NE84-F1
#
_entry.id   AF-A0AB35NE84-F1
#
_cell.length_a   1.000
_cell.length_b   1.000
_cell.length_c   1.000
_cell.angle_alpha   90.00
_cell.angle_beta   90.00
_cell.angle_gamma   90.00
#
_symmetry.space_group_name_H-M   'P 1'
#
loop_
_entity.id
_entity.type
_entity.pdbx_description
1 polymer ?
#
loop_
_entity_poly.entity_id
_entity_poly.type
_entity_poly.pdbx_seq_one_letter_code
_entity_poly.pdbx_strand_id
1 'polypeptide(L)' 'MQLWQPLPAYLGLGHTTVERQQGYRELFAQPFSDKTLAEIRLASQGEWVLGSEHFKQQINAQLNLQRSITPSRKQPTL' A
#
# COMPACT_ATOMS: atom_id res chain seq x y z
N MET A 1 4.74 -27.01 -14.67
CA MET A 1 5.26 -25.70 -14.20
C MET A 1 4.24 -24.64 -14.59
N GLN A 2 3.64 -23.96 -13.61
CA GLN A 2 2.64 -22.93 -13.89
C GLN A 2 3.33 -21.58 -14.13
N LEU A 3 3.05 -20.96 -15.28
CA LEU A 3 3.55 -19.62 -15.59
C LEU A 3 2.58 -18.59 -14.99
N TRP A 4 3.12 -17.65 -14.22
CA TRP A 4 2.32 -16.60 -13.58
C TRP A 4 1.80 -15.66 -14.67
N GLN A 5 0.49 -15.50 -14.76
CA GLN A 5 -0.11 -14.58 -15.72
C GLN A 5 -0.01 -13.13 -15.21
N PRO A 6 0.22 -12.15 -16.10
CA PRO A 6 0.26 -10.76 -15.70
C PRO A 6 -1.07 -10.31 -15.09
N LEU A 7 -1.01 -9.53 -14.01
CA LEU A 7 -2.20 -8.94 -13.38
C LEU A 7 -2.93 -7.98 -14.35
N PRO A 8 -4.27 -7.91 -14.33
CA PRO A 8 -5.03 -6.99 -15.17
C PRO A 8 -4.61 -5.51 -15.00
N ALA A 9 -4.30 -5.10 -13.78
CA ALA A 9 -3.80 -3.76 -13.49
C ALA A 9 -2.47 -3.45 -14.22
N TYR A 10 -1.59 -4.45 -14.35
CA TYR A 10 -0.35 -4.31 -15.11
C TYR A 10 -0.61 -4.29 -16.63
N LEU A 11 -1.54 -5.11 -17.10
CA LEU A 11 -1.95 -5.12 -18.51
C LEU A 11 -2.57 -3.79 -18.95
N GLY A 12 -3.24 -3.08 -18.02
CA GLY A 12 -3.79 -1.73 -18.26
C GLY A 12 -2.75 -0.62 -18.41
N LEU A 13 -1.46 -0.87 -18.13
CA LEU A 13 -0.40 0.13 -18.24
C LEU A 13 0.11 0.35 -19.67
N GLY A 14 -0.33 -0.45 -20.64
CA GLY A 14 0.10 -0.33 -22.03
C GLY A 14 -0.23 -1.55 -22.90
N HIS A 15 -0.29 -1.34 -24.21
CA HIS A 15 -0.60 -2.40 -25.17
C HIS A 15 0.63 -3.25 -25.48
N THR A 16 1.81 -2.63 -25.50
CA THR A 16 3.08 -3.34 -25.69
C THR A 16 3.80 -3.59 -24.35
N THR A 17 4.74 -4.55 -24.35
CA THR A 17 5.57 -4.79 -23.17
C THR A 17 6.42 -3.57 -22.81
N VAL A 18 6.89 -2.82 -23.81
CA VAL A 18 7.67 -1.60 -23.61
C VAL A 18 6.82 -0.52 -22.94
N GLU A 19 5.60 -0.30 -23.44
CA GLU A 19 4.66 0.65 -22.84
C GLU A 19 4.32 0.29 -21.39
N ARG A 20 4.02 -0.99 -21.10
CA ARG A 20 3.71 -1.41 -19.72
C ARG A 20 4.87 -1.18 -18.77
N GLN A 21 6.10 -1.47 -19.21
CA GLN A 21 7.29 -1.20 -18.39
C GLN A 21 7.48 0.29 -18.14
N GLN A 22 7.23 1.12 -19.17
CA GLN A 22 7.32 2.57 -19.04
C GLN A 22 6.26 3.11 -18.10
N GLY A 23 4.98 2.77 -18.31
CA GLY A 23 3.88 3.16 -17.44
C GLY A 23 4.08 2.71 -16.00
N TYR A 24 4.61 1.49 -15.78
CA TYR A 24 4.93 1.02 -14.42
C TYR A 24 5.98 1.89 -13.73
N ARG A 25 7.04 2.30 -14.43
CA ARG A 25 8.05 3.21 -13.87
C ARG A 25 7.48 4.60 -13.59
N GLU A 26 6.58 5.07 -14.45
CA GLU A 26 5.93 6.37 -14.29
C GLU A 26 5.06 6.46 -13.03
N LEU A 27 4.45 5.35 -12.58
CA LEU A 27 3.73 5.30 -11.30
C LEU A 27 4.62 5.70 -10.11
N PHE A 28 5.93 5.54 -10.22
CA PHE A 28 6.92 5.83 -9.18
C PHE A 28 7.91 6.92 -9.59
N ALA A 29 7.64 7.65 -10.67
CA ALA A 29 8.51 8.73 -11.13
C ALA A 29 8.60 9.87 -10.11
N GLN A 30 7.54 10.05 -9.30
CA GLN A 30 7.55 10.97 -8.17
C GLN A 30 7.79 10.21 -6.86
N PRO A 31 8.71 10.70 -6.01
CA PRO A 31 8.93 10.09 -4.71
C PRO A 31 7.68 10.26 -3.84
N PHE A 32 7.40 9.25 -3.02
CA PHE A 32 6.42 9.39 -1.96
C PHE A 32 6.89 10.44 -0.95
N SER A 33 5.93 11.19 -0.37
CA SER A 33 6.25 12.08 0.73
C SER A 33 6.84 11.30 1.93
N ASP A 34 7.72 11.93 2.71
CA ASP A 34 8.29 11.32 3.91
C ASP A 34 7.21 10.84 4.88
N LYS A 35 6.11 11.58 4.96
CA LYS A 35 4.93 11.21 5.75
C LYS A 35 4.33 9.88 5.27
N THR A 36 4.08 9.75 3.96
CA THR A 36 3.54 8.52 3.36
C THR A 36 4.48 7.34 3.60
N LEU A 37 5.80 7.55 3.43
CA LEU A 37 6.79 6.51 3.68
C LEU A 37 6.83 6.09 5.16
N ALA A 38 6.71 7.03 6.09
CA ALA A 38 6.62 6.74 7.51
C ALA A 38 5.37 5.92 7.84
N GLU A 39 4.21 6.28 7.29
CA GLU A 39 2.96 5.52 7.46
C GLU A 39 3.07 4.09 6.92
N ILE A 40 3.65 3.90 5.72
CA ILE A 40 3.89 2.56 5.14
C ILE A 40 4.81 1.72 6.04
N ARG A 41 5.91 2.31 6.52
CA ARG A 41 6.88 1.62 7.39
C ARG A 41 6.24 1.19 8.70
N LEU A 42 5.55 2.11 9.38
CA LEU A 42 4.86 1.83 10.64
C LEU A 42 3.80 0.73 10.45
N ALA A 43 2.99 0.84 9.39
CA ALA A 43 1.96 -0.16 9.12
C ALA A 43 2.55 -1.55 8.83
N SER A 44 3.63 -1.61 8.06
CA SER A 44 4.29 -2.88 7.72
C SER A 44 4.98 -3.53 8.92
N GLN A 45 5.61 -2.74 9.79
CA GLN A 45 6.31 -3.24 10.98
C GLN A 45 5.36 -3.71 12.09
N GLY A 46 4.22 -3.04 12.25
CA GLY A 46 3.23 -3.35 13.29
C GLY A 46 2.11 -4.30 12.85
N GLU A 47 2.15 -4.81 11.61
CA GLU A 47 1.04 -5.52 10.96
C GLU A 47 -0.29 -4.72 11.03
N TRP A 48 -0.21 -3.40 10.85
CA TRP A 48 -1.35 -2.49 10.93
C TRP A 48 -1.94 -2.17 9.57
N VAL A 49 -3.20 -1.73 9.58
CA VAL A 49 -3.94 -1.41 8.36
C VAL A 49 -3.47 -0.06 7.81
N LEU A 50 -2.99 -0.07 6.56
CA LEU A 50 -2.67 1.13 5.80
C LEU A 50 -3.93 1.63 5.05
N GLY A 51 -4.12 2.95 4.99
CA GLY A 51 -5.23 3.56 4.23
C GLY A 51 -5.93 4.67 5.00
N SER A 52 -7.10 5.06 4.51
CA SER A 52 -7.93 6.10 5.15
C SER A 52 -8.48 5.63 6.50
N GLU A 53 -8.81 6.57 7.38
CA GLU A 53 -9.45 6.25 8.66
C GLU A 53 -10.77 5.49 8.48
N HIS A 54 -11.54 5.83 7.45
CA HIS A 54 -12.75 5.08 7.08
C HIS A 54 -12.44 3.62 6.77
N PHE A 55 -11.41 3.37 5.94
CA PHE A 55 -11.00 2.00 5.60
C PHE A 55 -10.51 1.23 6.82
N LYS A 56 -9.72 1.87 7.67
CA LYS A 56 -9.26 1.27 8.94
C LYS A 56 -10.46 0.87 9.81
N GLN A 57 -11.40 1.77 10.05
CA GLN A 57 -12.60 1.48 10.84
C GLN A 57 -13.42 0.32 10.27
N GLN A 58 -13.58 0.28 8.94
CA GLN A 58 -14.26 -0.82 8.25
C GLN A 58 -13.56 -2.16 8.50
N ILE A 59 -12.23 -2.22 8.36
CA ILE A 59 -11.46 -3.45 8.60
C ILE A 59 -11.53 -3.86 10.08
N ASN A 60 -11.49 -2.90 11.01
CA ASN A 60 -11.62 -3.20 12.44
C ASN A 60 -12.95 -3.88 12.76
N ALA A 61 -14.05 -3.35 12.20
CA ALA A 61 -15.38 -3.90 12.37
C ALA A 61 -15.51 -5.29 11.72
N GLN A 62 -14.91 -5.51 10.55
CA GLN A 62 -14.96 -6.80 9.85
C GLN A 62 -14.15 -7.89 10.54
N LEU A 63 -13.00 -7.55 11.12
CA LEU A 63 -12.10 -8.52 11.74
C LEU A 63 -12.42 -8.77 13.23
N ASN A 64 -13.41 -8.08 13.81
CA ASN A 64 -13.72 -8.11 15.26
C ASN A 64 -12.47 -7.93 16.15
N LEU A 65 -11.49 -7.16 15.67
CA LEU A 65 -10.24 -6.95 16.38
C LEU A 65 -10.50 -6.01 17.57
N GLN A 66 -10.35 -6.52 18.79
CA GLN A 66 -10.37 -5.68 20.00
C GLN A 66 -9.07 -4.88 20.19
N ARG A 67 -8.02 -5.19 19.41
CA ARG A 67 -6.73 -4.49 19.43
C ARG A 67 -6.75 -3.28 18.49
N SER A 68 -6.10 -2.19 18.90
CA SER A 68 -5.91 -1.01 18.03
C SER A 68 -5.20 -1.42 16.74
N ILE A 69 -5.86 -1.26 15.60
CA ILE A 69 -5.31 -1.47 14.25
C ILE A 69 -4.51 -0.27 13.72
N THR A 70 -4.30 0.73 14.59
CA THR A 70 -3.57 1.96 14.32
C THR A 70 -2.51 2.17 15.41
N PRO A 71 -1.30 2.65 15.05
CA PRO A 71 -0.31 3.07 16.04
C PRO A 71 -0.90 4.13 16.96
N SER A 72 -0.63 4.02 18.26
CA SER A 72 -0.94 5.11 19.19
C SER A 72 -0.11 6.33 18.81
N ARG A 73 -0.73 7.51 18.78
CA ARG A 73 -0.18 8.81 18.32
C ARG A 73 1.12 9.27 19.03
N LYS A 74 1.63 8.50 19.98
CA LYS A 74 2.86 8.76 20.75
C LYS A 74 3.95 7.78 20.34
N GLN A 75 4.59 7.98 19.20
CA GLN A 75 5.97 7.52 19.02
C GLN A 75 6.82 8.70 18.52
N PRO A 76 8.04 8.88 19.07
CA PRO A 76 8.82 10.10 18.88
C PRO A 76 9.32 10.19 17.45
N THR A 77 9.41 11.43 16.98
CA THR A 77 10.19 11.82 15.80
C THR A 77 11.62 11.28 15.96
N LEU A 78 12.10 10.53 14.97
CA LEU A 78 13.52 10.23 14.80
C LEU A 78 14.29 11.52 14.50
#